data_AF-A0A2V8C8D7-F1
#
_entry.id   AF-A0A2V8C8D7-F1
#
_cell.length_a   1.000
_cell.length_b   1.000
_cell.length_c   1.000
_cell.angle_alpha   90.00
_cell.angle_beta   90.00
_cell.angle_gamma   90.00
#
_symmetry.space_group_name_H-M   'P 1'
#
loop_
_entity.id
_entity.type
_entity.pdbx_description
1 polymer ?
#
loop_
_entity_poly.entity_id
_entity_poly.type
_entity_poly.pdbx_seq_one_letter_code
_entity_poly.pdbx_strand_id
1 'polypeptide(L)'
;MRIRSIAVLMIVLTPALFAQRGAPAPADPMPRLANGTPNLGRVAGEKGIWGVPWVRNMALRIDNTDAVSDLPRSGGVVGLVGHDLKRDGSGFEPQVPFMPWSRAVYDYNVANESKYDPEGYCLPPGGPRLMATPYPMEIIQLPEQKRIIMTFEGATHIWREIYMDARPHPSGDSLNPTYLGHSVGRWEGDTLVVDVVGFNEGTWLDYSGHPHTDMLHVVERFTRRNKNLLHYEATIEDPGAYTKPWTVGWNIPWRANGELAEYICQENNQYLLRLTDDFGQPLFATKR
;
A
#
# COMPACT_ATOMS: atom_id res chain seq x y z
N MET A 1 49.78 42.96 -54.90
CA MET A 1 48.58 43.52 -54.24
C MET A 1 47.48 42.46 -54.33
N ARG A 2 47.27 41.65 -53.29
CA ARG A 2 46.30 40.53 -53.30
C ARG A 2 45.03 40.95 -52.56
N ILE A 3 43.91 40.98 -53.28
CA ILE A 3 42.57 41.24 -52.74
C ILE A 3 42.08 39.94 -52.07
N ARG A 4 41.67 40.00 -50.81
CA ARG A 4 40.97 38.89 -50.12
C ARG A 4 39.54 39.34 -49.83
N SER A 5 38.58 38.67 -50.49
CA SER A 5 37.15 38.82 -50.27
C SER A 5 36.73 38.20 -48.93
N ILE A 6 35.96 38.93 -48.13
CA ILE A 6 35.33 38.43 -46.90
C ILE A 6 33.90 38.03 -47.26
N ALA A 7 33.57 36.75 -47.09
CA ALA A 7 32.21 36.23 -47.21
C ALA A 7 31.50 36.37 -45.85
N VAL A 8 30.32 37.01 -45.86
CA VAL A 8 29.45 37.14 -44.68
C VAL A 8 28.50 35.95 -44.64
N LEU A 9 28.58 35.15 -43.58
CA LEU A 9 27.73 34.00 -43.32
C LEU A 9 26.43 34.47 -42.65
N MET A 10 25.30 34.43 -43.34
CA MET A 10 23.98 34.65 -42.74
C MET A 10 23.53 33.40 -41.96
N ILE A 11 23.36 33.53 -40.66
CA ILE A 11 22.76 32.50 -39.80
C ILE A 11 21.24 32.66 -39.88
N VAL A 12 20.56 31.68 -40.48
CA VAL A 12 19.09 31.59 -40.46
C VAL A 12 18.68 30.88 -39.17
N LEU A 13 18.09 31.61 -38.22
CA LEU A 13 17.45 31.00 -37.05
C LEU A 13 16.12 30.37 -37.45
N THR A 14 16.04 29.05 -37.46
CA THR A 14 14.77 28.31 -37.46
C THR A 14 14.16 28.35 -36.06
N PRO A 15 12.92 28.86 -35.88
CA PRO A 15 12.27 28.82 -34.58
C PRO A 15 11.93 27.38 -34.22
N ALA A 16 12.46 26.89 -33.10
CA ALA A 16 12.07 25.61 -32.52
C ALA A 16 10.60 25.71 -32.08
N LEU A 17 9.71 24.98 -32.74
CA LEU A 17 8.35 24.76 -32.26
C LEU A 17 8.42 23.94 -30.97
N PHE A 18 8.31 24.62 -29.82
CA PHE A 18 7.95 23.95 -28.58
C PHE A 18 6.51 23.45 -28.72
N ALA A 19 6.35 22.14 -28.88
CA ALA A 19 5.05 21.49 -28.72
C ALA A 19 4.58 21.75 -27.28
N GLN A 20 3.62 22.67 -27.10
CA GLN A 20 2.87 22.76 -25.86
C GLN A 20 2.20 21.40 -25.65
N ARG A 21 2.66 20.64 -24.66
CA ARG A 21 1.90 19.49 -24.16
C ARG A 21 0.58 20.06 -23.64
N GLY A 22 -0.50 19.84 -24.38
CA GLY A 22 -1.85 20.17 -23.92
C GLY A 22 -2.09 19.57 -22.55
N ALA A 23 -2.90 20.26 -21.74
CA ALA A 23 -3.33 19.73 -20.45
C ALA A 23 -3.89 18.30 -20.64
N PRO A 24 -3.56 17.35 -19.75
CA PRO A 24 -4.12 16.01 -19.84
C PRO A 24 -5.65 16.08 -19.86
N ALA A 25 -6.28 15.26 -20.71
CA ALA A 25 -7.73 15.18 -20.77
C ALA A 25 -8.30 14.85 -19.38
N PRO A 26 -9.51 15.34 -19.03
CA PRO A 26 -10.16 15.00 -17.78
C PRO A 26 -10.28 13.48 -17.65
N ALA A 27 -9.95 12.94 -16.47
CA ALA A 27 -10.14 11.53 -16.21
C ALA A 27 -11.64 11.19 -16.25
N ASP A 28 -11.97 10.02 -16.81
CA ASP A 28 -13.34 9.50 -16.80
C ASP A 28 -13.91 9.49 -15.36
N PRO A 29 -15.20 9.81 -15.18
CA PRO A 29 -15.81 9.86 -13.86
C PRO A 29 -15.77 8.49 -13.16
N MET A 30 -15.99 8.50 -11.84
CA MET A 30 -16.11 7.27 -11.06
C MET A 30 -17.24 6.39 -11.62
N PRO A 31 -16.98 5.11 -11.95
CA PRO A 31 -18.02 4.20 -12.38
C PRO A 31 -18.97 3.84 -11.23
N ARG A 32 -20.20 3.48 -11.58
CA ARG A 32 -21.23 3.01 -10.64
C ARG A 32 -21.75 1.64 -11.06
N LEU A 33 -22.21 0.86 -10.09
CA LEU A 33 -22.95 -0.38 -10.34
C LEU A 33 -24.36 -0.06 -10.85
N ALA A 34 -25.07 -1.06 -11.37
CA ALA A 34 -26.43 -0.91 -11.88
C ALA A 34 -27.41 -0.34 -10.84
N ASN A 35 -27.17 -0.58 -9.56
CA ASN A 35 -27.96 -0.06 -8.44
C ASN A 35 -27.54 1.37 -8.00
N GLY A 36 -26.63 2.04 -8.72
CA GLY A 36 -26.16 3.39 -8.42
C GLY A 36 -25.06 3.49 -7.36
N THR A 37 -24.73 2.39 -6.69
CA THR A 37 -23.62 2.35 -5.70
C THR A 37 -22.29 2.61 -6.40
N PRO A 38 -21.32 3.31 -5.78
CA PRO A 38 -19.97 3.42 -6.31
C PRO A 38 -19.38 2.06 -6.67
N ASN A 39 -18.71 1.98 -7.83
CA ASN A 39 -17.99 0.78 -8.25
C ASN A 39 -16.48 1.00 -8.03
N LEU A 40 -15.92 0.33 -7.03
CA LEU A 40 -14.49 0.27 -6.73
C LEU A 40 -13.77 -0.81 -7.57
N GLY A 41 -14.50 -1.73 -8.20
CA GLY A 41 -13.94 -2.83 -8.98
C GLY A 41 -13.83 -2.55 -10.48
N ARG A 42 -13.84 -3.61 -11.29
CA ARG A 42 -13.88 -3.50 -12.75
C ARG A 42 -15.25 -3.00 -13.21
N VAL A 43 -15.28 -2.27 -14.33
CA VAL A 43 -16.52 -2.03 -15.07
C VAL A 43 -16.86 -3.31 -15.83
N ALA A 44 -18.14 -3.69 -15.89
CA ALA A 44 -18.57 -4.90 -16.57
C ALA A 44 -18.08 -4.92 -18.04
N GLY A 45 -17.39 -5.99 -18.43
CA GLY A 45 -16.79 -6.14 -19.77
C GLY A 45 -15.41 -5.49 -19.94
N GLU A 46 -14.91 -4.75 -18.95
CA GLU A 46 -13.56 -4.19 -18.95
C GLU A 46 -12.57 -5.07 -18.16
N LYS A 47 -11.29 -5.02 -18.56
CA LYS A 47 -10.18 -5.57 -17.79
C LYS A 47 -9.50 -4.50 -16.94
N GLY A 48 -8.89 -4.91 -15.83
CA GLY A 48 -8.01 -4.05 -15.04
C GLY A 48 -7.97 -4.41 -13.57
N ILE A 49 -6.90 -3.98 -12.92
CA ILE A 49 -6.62 -4.24 -11.50
C ILE A 49 -6.09 -2.97 -10.87
N TRP A 50 -6.19 -2.86 -9.56
CA TRP A 50 -5.55 -1.78 -8.81
C TRP A 50 -4.07 -2.10 -8.61
N GLY A 51 -3.21 -1.17 -9.00
CA GLY A 51 -1.78 -1.26 -8.77
C GLY A 51 -1.42 -0.76 -7.38
N VAL A 52 -1.63 -1.60 -6.36
CA VAL A 52 -1.25 -1.29 -4.98
C VAL A 52 0.19 -0.80 -4.94
N PRO A 53 0.45 0.41 -4.40
CA PRO A 53 1.79 0.95 -4.37
C PRO A 53 2.62 0.31 -3.27
N TRP A 54 3.94 0.42 -3.38
CA TRP A 54 4.81 0.10 -2.25
C TRP A 54 4.92 1.31 -1.33
N VAL A 55 4.25 1.23 -0.18
CA VAL A 55 4.44 2.18 0.93
C VAL A 55 5.23 1.44 2.00
N ARG A 56 6.50 1.82 2.16
CA ARG A 56 7.42 1.16 3.10
C ARG A 56 7.27 1.73 4.49
N ASN A 57 7.11 3.06 4.57
CA ASN A 57 6.97 3.80 5.80
C ASN A 57 5.69 4.63 5.76
N MET A 58 4.70 4.23 6.55
CA MET A 58 3.40 4.89 6.68
C MET A 58 3.50 6.23 7.40
N ALA A 59 4.50 6.46 8.25
CA ALA A 59 4.72 7.75 8.90
C ALA A 59 4.93 8.88 7.88
N LEU A 60 5.52 8.56 6.71
CA LEU A 60 5.72 9.50 5.60
C LEU A 60 4.42 9.87 4.87
N ARG A 61 3.30 9.23 5.23
CA ARG A 61 1.98 9.36 4.56
C ARG A 61 0.93 10.07 5.40
N ILE A 62 1.28 10.56 6.58
CA ILE A 62 0.38 11.34 7.45
C ILE A 62 0.03 12.68 6.80
N ASP A 63 1.03 13.40 6.28
CA ASP A 63 0.84 14.74 5.66
C ASP A 63 1.06 14.73 4.14
N ASN A 64 1.17 13.54 3.54
CA ASN A 64 1.44 13.36 2.11
C ASN A 64 0.53 12.28 1.51
N THR A 65 -0.78 12.45 1.73
CA THR A 65 -1.79 11.43 1.42
C THR A 65 -2.03 11.23 -0.08
N ASP A 66 -1.53 12.12 -0.93
CA ASP A 66 -1.68 11.98 -2.39
C ASP A 66 -0.52 11.25 -3.07
N ALA A 67 0.55 10.95 -2.34
CA ALA A 67 1.67 10.20 -2.89
C ALA A 67 1.24 8.77 -3.27
N VAL A 68 1.89 8.22 -4.30
CA VAL A 68 1.61 6.86 -4.76
C VAL A 68 2.56 5.89 -4.06
N SER A 69 3.86 5.93 -4.35
CA SER A 69 4.86 4.97 -3.87
C SER A 69 6.08 5.68 -3.28
N ASP A 70 6.77 5.01 -2.36
CA ASP A 70 8.05 5.48 -1.80
C ASP A 70 9.23 5.17 -2.74
N LEU A 71 9.02 4.30 -3.75
CA LEU A 71 10.04 3.98 -4.74
C LEU A 71 10.22 5.11 -5.78
N PRO A 72 11.46 5.32 -6.26
CA PRO A 72 11.71 6.17 -7.43
C PRO A 72 10.92 5.68 -8.65
N ARG A 73 10.39 6.61 -9.46
CA ARG A 73 9.59 6.34 -10.67
C ARG A 73 10.32 5.57 -11.79
N SER A 74 11.63 5.36 -11.69
CA SER A 74 12.43 4.60 -12.65
C SER A 74 12.45 3.13 -12.25
N GLY A 75 11.73 2.28 -13.00
CA GLY A 75 11.51 0.86 -12.75
C GLY A 75 12.78 0.03 -12.54
N GLY A 76 13.28 0.05 -11.31
CA GLY A 76 14.33 -0.85 -10.84
C GLY A 76 13.75 -2.20 -10.51
N VAL A 77 14.54 -3.25 -10.78
CA VAL A 77 14.35 -4.60 -10.25
C VAL A 77 13.94 -4.50 -8.79
N VAL A 78 12.84 -5.16 -8.41
CA VAL A 78 12.38 -5.26 -7.01
C VAL A 78 13.39 -6.12 -6.24
N GLY A 79 14.56 -5.56 -5.98
CA GLY A 79 15.36 -5.98 -4.85
C GLY A 79 14.58 -5.61 -3.59
N LEU A 80 14.67 -6.46 -2.56
CA LEU A 80 14.30 -6.11 -1.18
C LEU A 80 15.15 -4.90 -0.76
N VAL A 81 14.76 -3.68 -1.16
CA VAL A 81 15.42 -2.45 -0.76
C VAL A 81 14.94 -2.19 0.66
N GLY A 82 15.84 -2.52 1.59
CA GLY A 82 15.65 -2.40 3.03
C GLY A 82 15.35 -0.98 3.51
N HIS A 83 15.18 -0.94 4.82
CA HIS A 83 15.06 0.22 5.70
C HIS A 83 15.90 1.44 5.25
N ASP A 84 15.33 2.64 5.30
CA ASP A 84 16.03 3.90 5.01
C ASP A 84 16.39 4.62 6.32
N LEU A 85 17.63 4.44 6.80
CA LEU A 85 18.13 5.06 8.05
C LEU A 85 18.07 6.60 8.06
N LYS A 86 17.77 7.26 6.94
CA LYS A 86 17.57 8.72 6.88
C LYS A 86 16.11 9.15 7.04
N ARG A 87 15.16 8.22 6.95
CA ARG A 87 13.72 8.49 6.95
C ARG A 87 12.99 7.73 8.05
N ASP A 88 13.50 6.56 8.38
CA ASP A 88 12.87 5.62 9.29
C ASP A 88 13.54 5.70 10.67
N GLY A 89 12.80 5.30 11.71
CA GLY A 89 13.22 5.42 13.11
C GLY A 89 12.49 6.55 13.84
N SER A 90 12.19 6.33 15.12
CA SER A 90 11.25 7.16 15.89
C SER A 90 11.73 8.60 16.12
N GLY A 91 13.03 8.86 15.96
CA GLY A 91 13.64 10.19 16.01
C GLY A 91 13.39 11.03 14.75
N PHE A 92 13.09 10.39 13.62
CA PHE A 92 12.77 11.05 12.35
C PHE A 92 11.26 11.19 12.10
N GLU A 93 10.44 10.59 12.98
CA GLU A 93 8.99 10.53 12.86
C GLU A 93 8.28 11.10 14.11
N PRO A 94 8.52 12.37 14.46
CA PRO A 94 7.91 13.00 15.64
C PRO A 94 6.38 13.05 15.56
N GLN A 95 5.80 12.92 14.37
CA GLN A 95 4.37 12.89 14.13
C GLN A 95 3.70 11.58 14.57
N VAL A 96 4.44 10.47 14.65
CA VAL A 96 3.88 9.18 15.06
C VAL A 96 3.81 9.12 16.60
N PRO A 97 2.62 8.95 17.18
CA PRO A 97 2.40 9.14 18.61
C PRO A 97 2.74 7.88 19.43
N PHE A 98 3.94 7.31 19.26
CA PHE A 98 4.36 6.09 19.96
C PHE A 98 4.22 6.16 21.49
N MET A 99 3.86 5.04 22.10
CA MET A 99 4.20 4.76 23.49
C MET A 99 5.70 4.49 23.67
N PRO A 100 6.25 4.58 24.90
CA PRO A 100 7.68 4.33 25.12
C PRO A 100 8.15 2.94 24.66
N TRP A 101 7.35 1.89 24.88
CA TRP A 101 7.72 0.53 24.50
C TRP A 101 7.65 0.32 22.98
N SER A 102 6.58 0.82 22.32
CA SER A 102 6.38 0.66 20.88
C SER A 102 7.40 1.46 20.09
N ARG A 103 7.82 2.62 20.62
CA ARG A 103 8.98 3.37 20.13
C ARG A 103 10.24 2.52 20.13
N ALA A 104 10.54 1.85 21.25
CA ALA A 104 11.75 1.03 21.37
C ALA A 104 11.72 -0.19 20.45
N VAL A 105 10.56 -0.83 20.29
CA VAL A 105 10.38 -1.94 19.34
C VAL A 105 10.55 -1.47 17.90
N TYR A 106 9.95 -0.33 17.54
CA TYR A 106 10.14 0.27 16.21
C TYR A 106 11.61 0.56 15.93
N ASP A 107 12.29 1.26 16.85
CA ASP A 107 13.72 1.57 16.72
C ASP A 107 14.60 0.32 16.64
N TYR A 108 14.22 -0.77 17.31
CA TYR A 108 14.88 -2.07 17.19
C TYR A 108 14.67 -2.71 15.80
N ASN A 109 13.44 -2.71 15.29
CA ASN A 109 13.12 -3.22 13.95
C ASN A 109 13.88 -2.45 12.87
N VAL A 110 13.90 -1.13 13.00
CA VAL A 110 14.69 -0.17 12.20
C VAL A 110 16.17 -0.54 12.23
N ALA A 111 16.75 -0.68 13.43
CA ALA A 111 18.17 -0.96 13.61
C ALA A 111 18.60 -2.36 13.12
N ASN A 112 17.68 -3.32 13.11
CA ASN A 112 17.92 -4.66 12.58
C ASN A 112 17.56 -4.82 11.09
N GLU A 113 17.28 -3.71 10.40
CA GLU A 113 16.92 -3.68 8.97
C GLU A 113 15.66 -4.51 8.65
N SER A 114 14.66 -4.47 9.53
CA SER A 114 13.41 -5.22 9.39
C SER A 114 13.63 -6.73 9.20
N LYS A 115 14.67 -7.29 9.83
CA LYS A 115 15.08 -8.71 9.75
C LYS A 115 14.01 -9.72 10.18
N TYR A 116 13.06 -9.27 11.01
CA TYR A 116 12.00 -10.11 11.56
C TYR A 116 10.61 -9.75 11.04
N ASP A 117 10.55 -9.02 9.92
CA ASP A 117 9.29 -8.67 9.28
C ASP A 117 8.48 -9.93 8.92
N PRO A 118 7.28 -10.14 9.50
CA PRO A 118 6.45 -11.32 9.23
C PRO A 118 6.16 -11.55 7.75
N GLU A 119 5.96 -10.48 6.97
CA GLU A 119 5.68 -10.58 5.53
C GLU A 119 6.86 -11.22 4.77
N GLY A 120 8.10 -10.99 5.21
CA GLY A 120 9.30 -11.62 4.65
C GLY A 120 9.33 -13.14 4.81
N TYR A 121 8.60 -13.68 5.79
CA TYR A 121 8.39 -15.12 5.99
C TYR A 121 7.19 -15.67 5.21
N CYS A 122 6.64 -14.89 4.26
CA CYS A 122 5.39 -15.20 3.58
C CYS A 122 4.22 -15.38 4.55
N LEU A 123 4.14 -14.55 5.60
CA LEU A 123 2.94 -14.42 6.43
C LEU A 123 2.08 -13.24 5.95
N PRO A 124 0.76 -13.23 6.20
CA PRO A 124 -0.11 -12.17 5.72
C PRO A 124 0.32 -10.80 6.28
N PRO A 125 0.28 -9.72 5.48
CA PRO A 125 0.79 -8.40 5.90
C PRO A 125 -0.09 -7.69 6.93
N GLY A 126 -1.36 -8.11 7.08
CA GLY A 126 -2.31 -7.47 7.98
C GLY A 126 -2.96 -6.21 7.41
N GLY A 127 -3.77 -5.51 8.22
CA GLY A 127 -4.37 -4.22 7.86
C GLY A 127 -3.77 -3.10 8.71
N PRO A 128 -3.41 -1.93 8.15
CA PRO A 128 -3.63 -1.47 6.78
C PRO A 128 -2.56 -1.89 5.76
N ARG A 129 -1.50 -2.60 6.16
CA ARG A 129 -0.33 -2.93 5.32
C ARG A 129 -0.67 -3.63 4.00
N LEU A 130 -1.71 -4.46 3.96
CA LEU A 130 -2.17 -5.12 2.73
C LEU A 130 -2.45 -4.14 1.58
N MET A 131 -2.76 -2.88 1.89
CA MET A 131 -2.99 -1.80 0.92
C MET A 131 -1.71 -1.04 0.53
N ALA A 132 -0.56 -1.46 1.05
CA ALA A 132 0.78 -0.88 0.91
C ALA A 132 1.84 -1.89 0.41
N THR A 133 1.49 -3.17 0.28
CA THR A 133 2.32 -4.19 -0.34
C THR A 133 2.14 -4.16 -1.86
N PRO A 134 3.21 -4.09 -2.68
CA PRO A 134 3.13 -3.81 -4.12
C PRO A 134 2.60 -4.96 -5.00
N TYR A 135 1.70 -5.79 -4.49
CA TYR A 135 0.97 -6.79 -5.26
C TYR A 135 -0.35 -6.20 -5.75
N PRO A 136 -0.66 -6.29 -7.05
CA PRO A 136 -1.95 -5.85 -7.57
C PRO A 136 -3.14 -6.46 -6.82
N MET A 137 -4.25 -5.73 -6.81
CA MET A 137 -5.49 -6.21 -6.18
C MET A 137 -6.69 -6.06 -7.11
N GLU A 138 -7.70 -6.88 -6.85
CA GLU A 138 -9.03 -6.75 -7.43
C GLU A 138 -10.07 -6.57 -6.31
N ILE A 139 -11.02 -5.65 -6.52
CA ILE A 139 -12.15 -5.44 -5.62
C ILE A 139 -13.41 -5.95 -6.32
N ILE A 140 -14.05 -6.95 -5.73
CA ILE A 140 -15.26 -7.59 -6.23
C ILE A 140 -16.41 -7.21 -5.30
N GLN A 141 -17.36 -6.43 -5.81
CA GLN A 141 -18.57 -6.07 -5.07
C GLN A 141 -19.68 -7.06 -5.40
N LEU A 142 -20.30 -7.62 -4.36
CA LEU A 142 -21.42 -8.55 -4.46
C LEU A 142 -22.62 -7.97 -3.69
N PRO A 143 -23.30 -6.93 -4.23
CA PRO A 143 -24.38 -6.24 -3.52
C PRO A 143 -25.50 -7.16 -3.05
N GLU A 144 -25.86 -8.16 -3.84
CA GLU A 144 -26.92 -9.13 -3.53
C GLU A 144 -26.55 -9.99 -2.32
N GLN A 145 -25.25 -10.22 -2.10
CA GLN A 145 -24.72 -10.97 -0.97
C GLN A 145 -24.35 -10.05 0.20
N LYS A 146 -24.46 -8.72 0.03
CA LYS A 146 -24.00 -7.71 0.99
C LYS A 146 -22.54 -7.94 1.41
N ARG A 147 -21.67 -8.20 0.43
CA ARG A 147 -20.24 -8.47 0.65
C ARG A 147 -19.37 -7.76 -0.37
N ILE A 148 -18.16 -7.40 0.05
CA ILE A 148 -17.07 -7.01 -0.85
C ILE A 148 -15.92 -7.95 -0.58
N ILE A 149 -15.32 -8.49 -1.65
CA ILE A 149 -14.13 -9.32 -1.59
C ILE A 149 -12.99 -8.57 -2.24
N MET A 150 -11.86 -8.48 -1.56
CA MET A 150 -10.61 -7.98 -2.13
C MET A 150 -9.65 -9.14 -2.28
N THR A 151 -9.16 -9.38 -3.48
CA THR A 151 -8.16 -10.41 -3.76
C THR A 151 -6.85 -9.72 -4.14
N PHE A 152 -5.74 -10.31 -3.72
CA PHE A 152 -4.41 -9.78 -3.95
C PHE A 152 -3.58 -10.80 -4.71
N GLU A 153 -2.79 -10.33 -5.68
CA GLU A 153 -1.95 -11.18 -6.51
C GLU A 153 -0.96 -11.99 -5.66
N GLY A 154 -0.37 -11.35 -4.64
CA GLY A 154 0.71 -11.94 -3.86
C GLY A 154 0.57 -11.80 -2.36
N ALA A 155 1.70 -11.58 -1.70
CA ALA A 155 1.94 -11.86 -0.28
C ALA A 155 1.68 -13.35 0.01
N THR A 156 0.54 -13.68 0.61
CA THR A 156 0.19 -15.06 0.98
C THR A 156 -0.98 -15.62 0.19
N HIS A 157 -1.27 -15.05 -0.99
CA HIS A 157 -2.42 -15.40 -1.81
C HIS A 157 -3.73 -15.37 -1.00
N ILE A 158 -3.93 -14.25 -0.29
CA ILE A 158 -5.04 -14.06 0.64
C ILE A 158 -6.17 -13.25 0.00
N TRP A 159 -7.39 -13.44 0.51
CA TRP A 159 -8.51 -12.55 0.25
C TRP A 159 -9.00 -11.90 1.53
N ARG A 160 -9.47 -10.67 1.40
CA ARG A 160 -10.17 -9.96 2.45
C ARG A 160 -11.66 -9.96 2.16
N GLU A 161 -12.45 -10.17 3.20
CA GLU A 161 -13.89 -10.05 3.15
C GLU A 161 -14.36 -8.87 3.98
N ILE A 162 -15.26 -8.07 3.42
CA ILE A 162 -15.91 -6.95 4.09
C ILE A 162 -17.42 -7.19 4.07
N TYR A 163 -18.02 -7.26 5.26
CA TYR A 163 -19.46 -7.41 5.44
C TYR A 163 -20.15 -6.06 5.26
N MET A 164 -21.17 -6.00 4.39
CA MET A 164 -21.92 -4.78 4.06
C MET A 164 -23.37 -4.82 4.55
N ASP A 165 -23.68 -5.73 5.47
CA ASP A 165 -25.03 -5.95 6.00
C ASP A 165 -25.32 -5.23 7.31
N ALA A 166 -24.43 -4.31 7.71
CA ALA A 166 -24.50 -3.54 8.94
C ALA A 166 -24.51 -4.39 10.23
N ARG A 167 -23.98 -5.62 10.17
CA ARG A 167 -23.76 -6.43 11.38
C ARG A 167 -22.77 -5.73 12.33
N PRO A 168 -22.91 -5.93 13.66
CA PRO A 168 -21.87 -5.53 14.60
C PRO A 168 -20.64 -6.43 14.48
N HIS A 169 -19.51 -5.98 15.02
CA HIS A 169 -18.35 -6.85 15.23
C HIS A 169 -18.66 -7.93 16.29
N PRO A 170 -18.07 -9.13 16.17
CA PRO A 170 -18.04 -10.10 17.25
C PRO A 170 -17.40 -9.49 18.50
N SER A 171 -17.78 -9.97 19.68
CA SER A 171 -17.26 -9.47 20.97
C SER A 171 -16.98 -10.61 21.94
N GLY A 172 -16.09 -10.36 22.92
CA GLY A 172 -15.63 -11.37 23.87
C GLY A 172 -15.05 -12.59 23.14
N ASP A 173 -15.35 -13.78 23.65
CA ASP A 173 -14.85 -15.06 23.12
C ASP A 173 -15.29 -15.36 21.67
N SER A 174 -16.30 -14.65 21.14
CA SER A 174 -16.71 -14.80 19.74
C SER A 174 -15.80 -14.07 18.75
N LEU A 175 -14.99 -13.12 19.24
CA LEU A 175 -13.99 -12.44 18.44
C LEU A 175 -12.72 -13.30 18.40
N ASN A 176 -12.50 -14.00 17.29
CA ASN A 176 -11.28 -14.76 17.06
C ASN A 176 -10.25 -13.89 16.33
N PRO A 177 -9.10 -13.53 16.94
CA PRO A 177 -8.11 -12.67 16.31
C PRO A 177 -7.50 -13.30 15.05
N THR A 178 -7.38 -12.52 13.98
CA THR A 178 -6.84 -12.97 12.69
C THR A 178 -5.90 -11.94 12.09
N TYR A 179 -5.13 -12.31 11.08
CA TYR A 179 -4.21 -11.37 10.41
C TYR A 179 -4.93 -10.17 9.79
N LEU A 180 -6.12 -10.36 9.20
CA LEU A 180 -6.85 -9.30 8.48
C LEU A 180 -8.00 -8.67 9.29
N GLY A 181 -8.21 -9.15 10.52
CA GLY A 181 -9.32 -8.72 11.37
C GLY A 181 -10.71 -9.06 10.81
N HIS A 182 -11.74 -8.66 11.56
CA HIS A 182 -13.14 -8.69 11.15
C HIS A 182 -13.54 -7.33 10.59
N SER A 183 -13.93 -7.26 9.32
CA SER A 183 -14.24 -6.00 8.62
C SER A 183 -15.75 -5.79 8.41
N VAL A 184 -16.28 -4.64 8.83
CA VAL A 184 -17.65 -4.20 8.56
C VAL A 184 -17.62 -2.90 7.77
N GLY A 185 -18.29 -2.87 6.62
CA GLY A 185 -18.29 -1.75 5.70
C GLY A 185 -19.63 -1.03 5.63
N ARG A 186 -19.58 0.27 5.32
CA ARG A 186 -20.73 1.11 5.00
C ARG A 186 -20.35 2.17 3.97
N TRP A 187 -21.34 2.70 3.27
CA TRP A 187 -21.14 3.82 2.35
C TRP A 187 -21.41 5.15 3.05
N GLU A 188 -20.48 6.09 2.94
CA GLU A 188 -20.65 7.51 3.29
C GLU A 188 -20.54 8.33 1.99
N GLY A 189 -21.68 8.56 1.35
CA GLY A 189 -21.69 9.11 -0.02
C GLY A 189 -20.99 8.17 -1.00
N ASP A 190 -19.93 8.67 -1.64
CA ASP A 190 -19.13 7.90 -2.59
C ASP A 190 -17.91 7.19 -1.97
N THR A 191 -17.75 7.27 -0.65
CA THR A 191 -16.65 6.64 0.09
C THR A 191 -17.13 5.37 0.78
N LEU A 192 -16.44 4.26 0.56
CA LEU A 192 -16.59 3.06 1.39
C LEU A 192 -15.77 3.27 2.66
N VAL A 193 -16.43 3.20 3.81
CA VAL A 193 -15.78 3.21 5.12
C VAL A 193 -15.82 1.82 5.69
N VAL A 194 -14.66 1.31 6.11
CA VAL A 194 -14.50 -0.03 6.65
C VAL A 194 -13.96 0.07 8.07
N ASP A 195 -14.72 -0.45 9.01
CA ASP A 195 -14.36 -0.58 10.43
C ASP A 195 -13.76 -1.97 10.64
N VAL A 196 -12.61 -2.06 11.33
CA VAL A 196 -11.86 -3.31 11.46
C VAL A 196 -11.30 -3.48 12.86
N VAL A 197 -11.61 -4.61 13.48
CA VAL A 197 -11.10 -5.02 14.80
C VAL A 197 -10.72 -6.51 14.80
N GLY A 198 -10.12 -6.98 15.88
CA GLY A 198 -9.80 -8.41 16.04
C GLY A 198 -8.59 -8.83 15.22
N PHE A 199 -7.58 -7.96 15.14
CA PHE A 199 -6.28 -8.31 14.59
C PHE A 199 -5.51 -9.19 15.59
N ASN A 200 -4.72 -10.13 15.09
CA ASN A 200 -3.67 -10.76 15.89
C ASN A 200 -2.37 -9.92 15.81
N GLU A 201 -1.42 -10.16 16.70
CA GLU A 201 -0.14 -9.42 16.75
C GLU A 201 0.94 -10.00 15.81
N GLY A 202 0.54 -10.82 14.83
CA GLY A 202 1.45 -11.50 13.91
C GLY A 202 1.96 -10.63 12.77
N THR A 203 1.70 -9.32 12.80
CA THR A 203 1.96 -8.37 11.71
C THR A 203 2.58 -7.07 12.21
N TRP A 204 3.14 -6.31 11.28
CA TRP A 204 3.53 -4.91 11.48
C TRP A 204 2.63 -4.03 10.62
N LEU A 205 2.40 -2.77 11.03
CA LEU A 205 1.55 -1.86 10.25
C LEU A 205 2.16 -1.52 8.89
N ASP A 206 3.49 -1.59 8.74
CA ASP A 206 4.21 -1.37 7.50
C ASP A 206 5.58 -2.09 7.49
N TYR A 207 6.34 -1.90 6.41
CA TYR A 207 7.65 -2.51 6.21
C TYR A 207 8.73 -1.95 7.16
N SER A 208 8.64 -0.66 7.51
CA SER A 208 9.55 -0.02 8.47
C SER A 208 9.40 -0.59 9.89
N GLY A 209 8.29 -1.27 10.17
CA GLY A 209 8.14 -2.11 11.35
C GLY A 209 7.45 -1.46 12.52
N HIS A 210 6.52 -0.55 12.22
CA HIS A 210 5.59 0.02 13.20
C HIS A 210 4.79 -1.10 13.89
N PRO A 211 4.94 -1.30 15.22
CA PRO A 211 4.27 -2.37 15.94
C PRO A 211 2.82 -2.00 16.26
N HIS A 212 1.99 -3.01 16.48
CA HIS A 212 0.66 -2.85 17.04
C HIS A 212 0.37 -3.99 18.02
N THR A 213 -0.74 -3.89 18.73
CA THR A 213 -1.24 -4.87 19.69
C THR A 213 -2.55 -5.51 19.18
N ASP A 214 -3.10 -6.43 19.95
CA ASP A 214 -4.45 -6.95 19.76
C ASP A 214 -5.58 -5.92 20.00
N MET A 215 -5.25 -4.75 20.56
CA MET A 215 -6.17 -3.62 20.71
C MET A 215 -6.30 -2.78 19.43
N LEU A 216 -5.62 -3.16 18.34
CA LEU A 216 -5.67 -2.45 17.08
C LEU A 216 -7.11 -2.37 16.55
N HIS A 217 -7.54 -1.14 16.29
CA HIS A 217 -8.74 -0.77 15.57
C HIS A 217 -8.32 0.10 14.38
N VAL A 218 -8.79 -0.25 13.19
CA VAL A 218 -8.48 0.50 11.97
C VAL A 218 -9.78 0.93 11.30
N VAL A 219 -9.89 2.22 11.00
CA VAL A 219 -10.96 2.76 10.15
C VAL A 219 -10.37 3.15 8.81
N GLU A 220 -10.72 2.39 7.78
CA GLU A 220 -10.26 2.61 6.41
C GLU A 220 -11.30 3.33 5.57
N ARG A 221 -10.84 4.18 4.64
CA ARG A 221 -11.70 4.91 3.71
C ARG A 221 -11.20 4.68 2.29
N PHE A 222 -12.08 4.19 1.43
CA PHE A 222 -11.80 3.92 0.02
C PHE A 222 -12.68 4.85 -0.83
N THR A 223 -12.05 5.78 -1.54
CA THR A 223 -12.74 6.75 -2.41
C THR A 223 -12.20 6.67 -3.82
N ARG A 224 -12.97 6.13 -4.76
CA ARG A 224 -12.59 6.11 -6.18
C ARG A 224 -12.84 7.47 -6.81
N ARG A 225 -11.85 8.35 -6.75
CA ARG A 225 -11.95 9.75 -7.22
C ARG A 225 -12.33 9.86 -8.70
N ASN A 226 -11.88 8.92 -9.51
CA ASN A 226 -12.20 8.80 -10.94
C ASN A 226 -11.97 7.35 -11.42
N LYS A 227 -12.20 7.06 -12.70
CA LYS A 227 -12.01 5.71 -13.26
C LYS A 227 -10.64 5.10 -12.94
N ASN A 228 -9.60 5.93 -12.83
CA ASN A 228 -8.21 5.48 -12.78
C ASN A 228 -7.50 5.69 -11.44
N LEU A 229 -8.19 6.22 -10.42
CA LEU A 229 -7.56 6.59 -9.16
C LEU A 229 -8.46 6.24 -7.96
N LEU A 230 -7.96 5.33 -7.13
CA LEU A 230 -8.53 5.02 -5.82
C LEU A 230 -7.70 5.75 -4.77
N HIS A 231 -8.34 6.58 -3.95
CA HIS A 231 -7.71 7.16 -2.78
C HIS A 231 -8.02 6.30 -1.57
N TYR A 232 -6.98 5.93 -0.84
CA TYR A 232 -7.06 5.13 0.37
C TYR A 232 -6.57 5.94 1.56
N GLU A 233 -7.31 5.87 2.65
CA GLU A 233 -6.90 6.40 3.96
C GLU A 233 -7.13 5.34 5.03
N ALA A 234 -6.29 5.32 6.06
CA ALA A 234 -6.45 4.47 7.23
C ALA A 234 -6.18 5.30 8.49
N THR A 235 -7.13 5.30 9.41
CA THR A 235 -6.93 5.80 10.77
C THR A 235 -6.59 4.62 11.67
N ILE A 236 -5.43 4.70 12.31
CA ILE A 236 -4.86 3.67 13.16
C ILE A 236 -5.11 4.07 14.60
N GLU A 237 -5.89 3.26 15.30
CA GLU A 237 -6.24 3.43 16.70
C GLU A 237 -5.78 2.20 17.48
N ASP A 238 -4.72 2.35 18.25
CA ASP A 238 -4.25 1.27 19.11
C ASP A 238 -3.71 1.89 20.41
N PRO A 239 -4.53 1.93 21.48
CA PRO A 239 -4.12 2.49 22.75
C PRO A 239 -3.13 1.60 23.51
N GLY A 240 -2.80 0.41 23.01
CA GLY A 240 -1.71 -0.42 23.51
C GLY A 240 -0.35 0.03 22.98
N ALA A 241 -0.29 0.50 21.73
CA ALA A 241 0.96 0.91 21.06
C ALA A 241 1.12 2.43 20.85
N TYR A 242 0.04 3.21 20.85
CA TYR A 242 0.08 4.64 20.53
C TYR A 242 -0.71 5.48 21.54
N THR A 243 -0.24 6.70 21.77
CA THR A 243 -0.83 7.66 22.73
C THR A 243 -2.07 8.38 22.19
N LYS A 244 -2.27 8.38 20.86
CA LYS A 244 -3.47 8.89 20.18
C LYS A 244 -3.59 8.25 18.79
N PRO A 245 -4.78 8.28 18.18
CA PRO A 245 -4.97 7.92 16.78
C PRO A 245 -4.07 8.72 15.83
N TRP A 246 -3.71 8.11 14.71
CA TRP A 246 -3.02 8.77 13.60
C TRP A 246 -3.53 8.23 12.26
N THR A 247 -3.52 9.07 11.24
CA THR A 247 -4.13 8.76 9.94
C THR A 247 -3.09 8.86 8.83
N VAL A 248 -3.15 7.93 7.89
CA VAL A 248 -2.29 7.87 6.70
C VAL A 248 -3.14 7.77 5.45
N GLY A 249 -2.57 8.15 4.29
CA GLY A 249 -3.23 7.95 3.02
C GLY A 249 -2.30 7.87 1.81
N TRP A 250 -2.82 7.33 0.71
CA TRP A 250 -2.12 7.30 -0.58
C TRP A 250 -3.10 7.10 -1.74
N ASN A 251 -2.60 7.39 -2.94
CA ASN A 251 -3.32 7.12 -4.16
C ASN A 251 -2.88 5.77 -4.77
N ILE A 252 -3.87 4.96 -5.15
CA ILE A 252 -3.71 3.66 -5.79
C ILE A 252 -4.16 3.77 -7.26
N PRO A 253 -3.24 3.69 -8.23
CA PRO A 253 -3.57 3.84 -9.64
C PRO A 253 -4.22 2.58 -10.22
N TRP A 254 -5.14 2.77 -11.17
CA TRP A 254 -5.70 1.69 -11.99
C TRP A 254 -4.70 1.23 -13.05
N ARG A 255 -4.55 -0.08 -13.22
CA ARG A 255 -3.80 -0.71 -14.31
C ARG A 255 -4.77 -1.27 -15.33
N ALA A 256 -5.04 -0.49 -16.38
CA ALA A 256 -5.90 -0.93 -17.48
C ALA A 256 -5.34 -2.21 -18.13
N ASN A 257 -6.23 -3.13 -18.50
CA ASN A 257 -5.88 -4.44 -19.08
C ASN A 257 -5.05 -5.38 -18.18
N GLY A 258 -4.77 -5.01 -16.93
CA GLY A 258 -4.13 -5.91 -15.98
C GLY A 258 -5.09 -7.01 -15.51
N GLU A 259 -4.53 -8.18 -15.23
CA GLU A 259 -5.18 -9.31 -14.59
C GLU A 259 -4.25 -9.81 -13.49
N LEU A 260 -4.81 -10.34 -12.39
CA LEU A 260 -4.01 -10.95 -11.34
C LEU A 260 -3.33 -12.20 -11.91
N ALA A 261 -2.02 -12.32 -11.69
CA ALA A 261 -1.29 -13.54 -11.95
C ALA A 261 -1.28 -14.45 -10.71
N GLU A 262 -0.92 -15.72 -10.89
CA GLU A 262 -0.56 -16.55 -9.74
C GLU A 262 0.81 -16.12 -9.22
N TYR A 263 0.90 -15.91 -7.91
CA TYR A 263 2.15 -15.66 -7.22
C TYR A 263 2.18 -16.41 -5.89
N ILE A 264 3.18 -17.27 -5.74
CA ILE A 264 3.41 -18.06 -4.52
C ILE A 264 4.72 -17.59 -3.88
N CYS A 265 4.63 -16.81 -2.81
CA CYS A 265 5.80 -16.25 -2.11
C CYS A 265 6.83 -17.34 -1.72
N GLN A 266 6.34 -18.53 -1.37
CA GLN A 266 7.14 -19.65 -0.88
C GLN A 266 8.03 -20.28 -1.97
N GLU A 267 7.69 -20.17 -3.26
CA GLU A 267 8.43 -20.83 -4.34
C GLU A 267 9.81 -20.20 -4.60
N ASN A 268 9.98 -18.91 -4.29
CA ASN A 268 11.23 -18.19 -4.51
C ASN A 268 11.48 -17.16 -3.40
N ASN A 269 11.30 -17.57 -2.14
CA ASN A 269 11.52 -16.68 -1.00
C ASN A 269 13.03 -16.40 -0.80
N GLN A 270 13.52 -15.39 -1.50
CA GLN A 270 14.90 -14.89 -1.41
C GLN A 270 15.20 -14.19 -0.08
N TYR A 271 14.17 -13.80 0.68
CA TYR A 271 14.35 -13.16 1.99
C TYR A 271 14.94 -14.15 2.99
N LEU A 272 14.39 -15.37 3.05
CA LEU A 272 14.88 -16.43 3.96
C LEU A 272 16.35 -16.78 3.74
N LEU A 273 16.81 -16.78 2.48
CA LEU A 273 18.19 -17.12 2.12
C LEU A 273 19.22 -16.09 2.60
N ARG A 274 18.78 -14.88 2.98
CA ARG A 274 19.65 -13.81 3.50
C ARG A 274 19.70 -13.76 5.02
N LEU A 275 18.78 -14.45 5.69
CA LEU A 275 18.69 -14.40 7.13
C LEU A 275 19.84 -15.16 7.77
N THR A 276 20.51 -14.50 8.71
CA THR A 276 21.58 -15.08 9.54
C THR A 276 21.23 -14.99 11.02
N ASP A 277 21.76 -15.91 11.84
CA ASP A 277 21.70 -15.80 13.29
C ASP A 277 22.65 -14.69 13.81
N ASP A 278 22.67 -14.50 15.12
CA ASP A 278 23.52 -13.47 15.77
C ASP A 278 25.02 -13.77 15.67
N PHE A 279 25.40 -14.97 15.19
CA PHE A 279 26.77 -15.40 14.90
C PHE A 279 27.10 -15.36 13.39
N GLY A 280 26.19 -14.82 12.57
CA GLY A 280 26.37 -14.69 11.13
C GLY A 280 26.17 -15.99 10.33
N GLN A 281 25.62 -17.05 10.94
CA GLN A 281 25.34 -18.31 10.25
C GLN A 281 23.98 -18.25 9.55
N PRO A 282 23.83 -18.77 8.31
CA PRO A 282 22.55 -18.78 7.62
C PRO A 282 21.47 -19.53 8.40
N LEU A 283 20.29 -18.90 8.57
CA LEU A 283 19.13 -19.53 9.22
C LEU A 283 18.45 -20.56 8.30
N PHE A 284 18.53 -20.36 6.98
CA PHE A 284 17.95 -21.26 5.97
C PHE A 284 19.01 -21.66 4.94
N ALA A 285 19.15 -22.96 4.71
CA ALA A 285 20.06 -23.47 3.68
C ALA A 285 19.38 -23.47 2.30
N THR A 286 20.12 -23.12 1.25
CA THR A 286 19.70 -23.43 -0.12
C THR A 286 19.72 -24.95 -0.31
N LYS A 287 18.56 -25.56 -0.59
CA LYS A 287 18.56 -26.91 -1.15
C LYS A 287 19.30 -26.85 -2.49
N ARG A 288 20.42 -27.56 -2.60
CA ARG A 288 21.10 -27.81 -3.88
C ARG A 288 20.29 -28.78 -4.72
#